data_AF-A0A6J4GXB4-F1
#
_entry.id   AF-A0A6J4GXB4-F1
#
_cell.length_a   1.000
_cell.length_b   1.000
_cell.length_c   1.000
_cell.angle_alpha   90.00
_cell.angle_beta   90.00
_cell.angle_gamma   90.00
#
_symmetry.space_group_name_H-M   'P 1'
#
loop_
_entity.id
_entity.type
_entity.pdbx_description
1 polymer ?
#
loop_
_entity_poly.entity_id
_entity_poly.type
_entity_poly.pdbx_seq_one_letter_code
_entity_poly.pdbx_strand_id
1 'polypeptide(L)'
;MKNSILKLAFLLITSIGFSQETEIKYDENLAKSLKADEYGMKKYVFCLLKSGTNTTASKEESKKLFEGHMANIGKLAQEGKLVVAGPFMKNDRNYRGIYIFNVETIEEAKALVATDPAIKANLLEAELTPWYATAALQETLKIHEKIAKKKI
;
A
#
# COMPACT_ATOMS: atom_id res chain seq x y z
N MET A 1 21.20 -34.46 -61.83
CA MET A 1 20.38 -33.22 -61.68
C MET A 1 19.00 -33.65 -61.17
N LYS A 2 18.49 -32.96 -60.14
CA LYS A 2 17.39 -33.36 -59.22
C LYS A 2 17.87 -34.29 -58.10
N ASN A 3 17.76 -33.82 -56.86
CA ASN A 3 17.81 -34.55 -55.56
C ASN A 3 18.82 -34.05 -54.52
N SER A 4 19.71 -33.09 -54.82
CA SER A 4 20.61 -32.52 -53.80
C SER A 4 20.19 -31.16 -53.25
N ILE A 5 19.08 -30.58 -53.72
CA ILE A 5 18.64 -29.22 -53.30
C ILE A 5 17.73 -29.27 -52.05
N LEU A 6 17.22 -30.44 -51.65
CA LEU A 6 16.21 -30.56 -50.59
C LEU A 6 16.76 -30.77 -49.17
N LYS A 7 18.07 -30.62 -48.93
CA LYS A 7 18.64 -30.71 -47.57
C LYS A 7 19.20 -29.40 -47.02
N LEU A 8 19.17 -28.32 -47.81
CA LEU A 8 19.65 -27.00 -47.35
C LEU A 8 18.53 -26.09 -46.83
N ALA A 9 17.26 -26.46 -47.02
CA ALA A 9 16.12 -25.68 -46.54
C ALA A 9 15.71 -25.96 -45.07
N PHE A 10 16.33 -26.95 -44.41
CA PHE A 10 15.97 -27.35 -43.04
C PHE A 10 16.93 -26.83 -41.96
N LEU A 11 17.88 -25.95 -42.30
CA LEU A 11 18.88 -25.43 -41.34
C LEU A 11 18.83 -23.89 -41.17
N LEU A 12 17.74 -23.24 -41.56
CA LEU A 12 17.59 -21.78 -41.42
C LEU A 12 16.33 -21.34 -40.66
N ILE A 13 15.58 -22.28 -40.07
CA ILE A 13 14.34 -21.97 -39.33
C ILE A 13 14.56 -21.99 -37.79
N THR A 14 15.74 -22.37 -37.29
CA THR A 14 15.97 -22.54 -35.85
C THR A 14 16.54 -21.32 -35.11
N SER A 15 16.73 -20.17 -35.75
CA SER A 15 17.37 -18.99 -35.13
C SER A 15 16.46 -17.79 -34.85
N ILE A 16 15.13 -17.91 -34.97
CA ILE A 16 14.18 -16.86 -34.54
C ILE A 16 13.61 -17.14 -33.13
N GLY A 17 14.34 -17.94 -32.34
CA GLY A 17 14.04 -18.13 -30.92
C GLY A 17 14.89 -17.20 -30.07
N PHE A 18 14.22 -16.36 -29.27
CA PHE A 18 14.78 -15.52 -28.19
C PHE A 18 15.50 -14.24 -28.59
N SER A 19 14.73 -13.19 -28.85
CA SER A 19 14.86 -11.94 -28.08
C SER A 19 13.64 -11.05 -28.33
N GLN A 20 12.52 -11.36 -27.68
CA GLN A 20 11.63 -10.29 -27.27
C GLN A 20 12.16 -9.84 -25.92
N GLU A 21 13.14 -8.93 -25.92
CA GLU A 21 13.27 -8.04 -24.77
C GLU A 21 11.93 -7.35 -24.63
N THR A 22 11.17 -7.71 -23.60
CA THR A 22 9.99 -6.95 -23.20
C THR A 22 10.47 -5.53 -22.94
N GLU A 23 10.19 -4.62 -23.87
CA GLU A 23 10.44 -3.19 -23.71
C GLU A 23 9.79 -2.77 -22.39
N ILE A 24 10.61 -2.61 -21.36
CA ILE A 24 10.15 -2.06 -20.08
C ILE A 24 9.83 -0.61 -20.39
N LYS A 25 8.54 -0.30 -20.53
CA LYS A 25 8.04 1.08 -20.62
C LYS A 25 8.21 1.75 -19.27
N TYR A 26 9.46 2.03 -18.91
CA TYR A 26 9.84 2.73 -17.71
C TYR A 26 9.41 4.19 -17.84
N ASP A 27 8.55 4.64 -16.92
CA ASP A 27 8.16 6.03 -16.79
C ASP A 27 8.99 6.69 -15.68
N GLU A 28 10.09 7.34 -16.09
CA GLU A 28 11.03 8.00 -15.18
C GLU A 28 10.37 9.11 -14.35
N ASN A 29 9.45 9.87 -14.97
CA ASN A 29 8.78 10.97 -14.29
C ASN A 29 7.84 10.45 -13.21
N LEU A 30 7.10 9.38 -13.52
CA LEU A 30 6.23 8.72 -12.54
C LEU A 30 7.07 8.13 -11.40
N ALA A 31 8.15 7.39 -11.71
CA ALA A 31 9.04 6.80 -10.71
C ALA A 31 9.59 7.87 -9.74
N LYS A 32 10.09 9.00 -10.28
CA LYS A 32 10.55 10.15 -9.48
C LYS A 32 9.42 10.74 -8.63
N SER A 33 8.23 10.92 -9.21
CA SER A 33 7.08 11.50 -8.49
C SER A 33 6.65 10.64 -7.29
N LEU A 34 6.75 9.30 -7.43
CA LEU A 34 6.41 8.35 -6.39
C LEU A 34 7.57 8.07 -5.42
N LYS A 35 8.76 8.64 -5.67
CA LYS A 35 10.02 8.34 -4.95
C LYS A 35 10.35 6.85 -4.98
N ALA A 36 10.16 6.23 -6.14
CA ALA A 36 10.50 4.84 -6.37
C ALA A 36 12.01 4.69 -6.60
N ASP A 37 12.59 3.61 -6.07
CA ASP A 37 13.94 3.16 -6.44
C ASP A 37 13.95 2.43 -7.78
N GLU A 38 15.10 1.85 -8.13
CA GLU A 38 15.30 1.10 -9.40
C GLU A 38 14.36 -0.10 -9.56
N TYR A 39 13.78 -0.61 -8.47
CA TYR A 39 12.83 -1.72 -8.47
C TYR A 39 11.37 -1.25 -8.52
N GLY A 40 11.11 0.06 -8.56
CA GLY A 40 9.75 0.59 -8.46
C GLY A 40 9.20 0.57 -7.04
N MET A 41 10.08 0.49 -6.03
CA MET A 41 9.74 0.26 -4.63
C MET A 41 10.19 1.44 -3.76
N LYS A 42 9.72 1.49 -2.50
CA LYS A 42 10.19 2.47 -1.51
C LYS A 42 9.91 1.99 -0.09
N LYS A 43 10.46 2.73 0.88
CA LYS A 43 10.14 2.56 2.30
C LYS A 43 8.82 3.23 2.67
N TYR A 44 8.10 2.55 3.55
CA TYR A 44 6.87 2.94 4.23
C TYR A 44 7.00 2.56 5.71
N VAL A 45 5.99 2.90 6.51
CA VAL A 45 5.78 2.27 7.81
C VAL A 45 4.46 1.51 7.80
N PHE A 46 4.56 0.18 7.98
CA PHE A 46 3.43 -0.69 8.24
C PHE A 46 2.97 -0.49 9.68
N CYS A 47 1.66 -0.44 9.87
CA CYS A 47 1.04 -0.30 11.17
C CYS A 47 -0.06 -1.34 11.34
N LEU A 48 0.08 -2.17 12.36
CA LEU A 48 -0.96 -3.08 12.81
C LEU A 48 -1.73 -2.43 13.97
N LEU A 49 -3.03 -2.26 13.79
CA LEU A 49 -3.92 -1.81 14.84
C LEU A 49 -4.47 -3.02 15.60
N LYS A 50 -4.39 -2.96 16.93
CA LYS A 50 -4.98 -3.93 17.86
C LYS A 50 -6.00 -3.24 18.77
N SER A 51 -6.84 -4.02 19.48
CA SER A 51 -7.64 -3.41 20.54
C SER A 51 -6.71 -2.96 21.67
N GLY A 52 -6.91 -1.74 22.16
CA GLY A 52 -6.14 -1.17 23.25
C GLY A 52 -6.62 -1.64 24.62
N THR A 53 -6.02 -1.07 25.66
CA THR A 53 -6.23 -1.46 27.06
C THR A 53 -7.42 -0.77 27.73
N ASN A 54 -7.96 0.31 27.15
CA ASN A 54 -9.12 0.98 27.69
C ASN A 54 -10.39 0.19 27.40
N THR A 55 -10.94 -0.44 28.45
CA THR A 55 -12.19 -1.21 28.41
C THR A 55 -13.34 -0.52 29.15
N THR A 56 -13.12 0.71 29.61
CA THR A 56 -14.05 1.43 30.51
C THR A 56 -14.84 2.54 29.83
N ALA A 57 -14.46 2.93 28.61
CA ALA A 57 -15.16 3.97 27.86
C ALA A 57 -16.63 3.61 27.62
N SER A 58 -17.52 4.60 27.76
CA SER A 58 -18.93 4.40 27.45
C SER A 58 -19.16 4.15 25.96
N LYS A 59 -20.37 3.70 25.59
CA LYS A 59 -20.73 3.52 24.17
C LYS A 59 -20.72 4.86 23.43
N GLU A 60 -21.21 5.90 24.07
CA GLU A 60 -21.30 7.25 23.53
C GLU A 60 -19.90 7.86 23.35
N GLU A 61 -19.02 7.67 24.33
CA GLU A 61 -17.62 8.12 24.26
C GLU A 61 -16.86 7.37 23.17
N SER A 62 -16.96 6.04 23.15
CA SER A 62 -16.32 5.20 22.13
C SER A 62 -16.77 5.61 20.73
N LYS A 63 -18.07 5.82 20.53
CA LYS A 63 -18.62 6.27 19.24
C LYS A 63 -17.99 7.59 18.80
N LYS A 64 -17.94 8.60 19.67
CA LYS A 64 -17.34 9.91 19.36
C LYS A 64 -15.85 9.81 19.02
N LEU A 65 -15.11 8.97 19.75
CA LEU A 65 -13.69 8.75 19.50
C LEU A 65 -13.45 8.05 18.16
N PHE A 66 -14.28 7.06 17.81
CA PHE A 66 -14.19 6.38 16.52
C PHE A 66 -14.68 7.23 15.33
N GLU A 67 -15.61 8.16 15.54
CA GLU A 67 -15.93 9.18 14.53
C GLU A 67 -14.70 10.07 14.24
N GLY A 68 -14.00 10.50 15.30
CA GLY A 68 -12.74 11.22 15.18
C GLY A 68 -11.61 10.40 14.53
N HIS A 69 -11.54 9.10 14.81
CA HIS A 69 -10.64 8.15 14.15
C HIS A 69 -10.88 8.11 12.63
N MET A 70 -12.13 7.94 12.19
CA MET A 70 -12.46 7.94 10.76
C MET A 70 -12.14 9.27 10.08
N ALA A 71 -12.41 10.39 10.75
CA ALA A 71 -12.04 11.72 10.25
C ALA A 71 -10.52 11.88 10.11
N ASN A 72 -9.74 11.34 11.06
CA ASN A 72 -8.28 11.36 10.99
C ASN A 72 -7.75 10.51 9.82
N ILE A 73 -8.32 9.32 9.57
CA ILE A 73 -7.98 8.50 8.39
C ILE A 73 -8.20 9.30 7.10
N GLY A 74 -9.38 9.92 6.97
CA GLY A 74 -9.72 10.71 5.78
C GLY A 74 -8.76 11.87 5.57
N LYS A 75 -8.42 12.61 6.63
CA LYS A 75 -7.41 13.68 6.60
C LYS A 75 -6.05 13.17 6.13
N LEU A 76 -5.53 12.11 6.74
CA LEU A 76 -4.21 11.57 6.42
C LEU A 76 -4.13 10.99 5.00
N ALA A 77 -5.22 10.43 4.50
CA ALA A 77 -5.33 9.98 3.11
C ALA A 77 -5.30 11.17 2.14
N GLN A 78 -6.04 12.24 2.42
CA GLN A 78 -6.02 13.48 1.60
C GLN A 78 -4.63 14.14 1.59
N GLU A 79 -3.91 14.11 2.70
CA GLU A 79 -2.53 14.60 2.81
C GLU A 79 -1.50 13.66 2.14
N GLY A 80 -1.91 12.51 1.62
CA GLY A 80 -1.04 11.50 1.01
C GLY A 80 -0.09 10.81 2.01
N LYS A 81 -0.36 10.96 3.32
CA LYS A 81 0.43 10.38 4.42
C LYS A 81 0.01 8.96 4.75
N LEU A 82 -1.22 8.58 4.40
CA LEU A 82 -1.77 7.24 4.61
C LEU A 82 -2.26 6.70 3.26
N VAL A 83 -1.56 5.70 2.71
CA VAL A 83 -1.86 5.17 1.36
C VAL A 83 -2.78 3.95 1.38
N VAL A 84 -2.87 3.27 2.52
CA VAL A 84 -3.80 2.17 2.74
C VAL A 84 -4.32 2.25 4.15
N ALA A 85 -5.64 2.12 4.31
CA ALA A 85 -6.30 1.99 5.59
C ALA A 85 -7.48 1.02 5.45
N GLY A 86 -7.61 0.08 6.39
CA GLY A 86 -8.73 -0.83 6.37
C GLY A 86 -8.82 -1.70 7.62
N PRO A 87 -10.05 -2.07 8.04
CA PRO A 87 -10.24 -2.98 9.16
C PRO A 87 -9.92 -4.42 8.74
N PHE A 88 -9.48 -5.23 9.70
CA PHE A 88 -9.60 -6.67 9.55
C PHE A 88 -11.07 -7.07 9.71
N MET A 89 -11.47 -8.10 8.97
CA MET A 89 -12.74 -8.78 9.23
C MET A 89 -12.68 -9.51 10.59
N LYS A 90 -13.82 -10.07 11.02
CA LYS A 90 -13.87 -10.90 12.24
C LYS A 90 -12.77 -11.96 12.17
N ASN A 91 -11.92 -11.97 13.19
CA ASN A 91 -10.79 -12.87 13.31
C ASN A 91 -10.63 -13.30 14.78
N ASP A 92 -9.84 -14.35 15.00
CA ASP A 92 -9.51 -14.93 16.31
C ASP A 92 -8.35 -14.23 17.01
N ARG A 93 -7.78 -13.19 16.38
CA ARG A 93 -6.70 -12.38 16.92
C ARG A 93 -7.25 -11.08 17.48
N ASN A 94 -6.43 -10.35 18.23
CA ASN A 94 -6.77 -9.01 18.68
C ASN A 94 -6.58 -7.94 17.57
N TYR A 95 -6.72 -8.30 16.29
CA TYR A 95 -6.38 -7.41 15.18
C TYR A 95 -7.60 -6.62 14.74
N ARG A 96 -7.41 -5.31 14.56
CA ARG A 96 -8.46 -4.34 14.26
C ARG A 96 -8.35 -3.76 12.87
N GLY A 97 -7.13 -3.47 12.41
CA GLY A 97 -6.91 -2.95 11.06
C GLY A 97 -5.44 -2.80 10.73
N ILE A 98 -5.20 -2.32 9.51
CA ILE A 98 -3.86 -1.97 9.04
C ILE A 98 -3.85 -0.53 8.53
N TYR A 99 -2.70 0.11 8.72
CA TYR A 99 -2.31 1.33 8.03
C TYR A 99 -0.99 1.11 7.31
N ILE A 100 -0.84 1.73 6.15
CA ILE A 100 0.45 1.90 5.48
C ILE A 100 0.73 3.40 5.37
N PHE A 101 1.66 3.89 6.19
CA PHE A 101 2.07 5.30 6.18
C PHE A 101 3.14 5.55 5.12
N ASN A 102 2.94 6.60 4.32
CA ASN A 102 3.89 7.10 3.32
C ASN A 102 4.94 8.01 3.96
N VAL A 103 5.69 7.44 4.88
CA VAL A 103 6.80 8.04 5.63
C VAL A 103 7.94 7.02 5.73
N GLU A 104 9.15 7.48 6.01
CA GLU A 104 10.33 6.61 5.99
C GLU A 104 10.70 6.07 7.38
N THR A 105 10.26 6.76 8.43
CA THR A 105 10.68 6.47 9.82
C THR A 105 9.51 6.17 10.75
N ILE A 106 9.80 5.37 11.78
CA ILE A 106 8.82 5.04 12.83
C ILE A 106 8.40 6.32 13.57
N GLU A 107 9.33 7.27 13.76
CA GLU A 107 9.10 8.53 14.47
C GLU A 107 8.05 9.39 13.76
N GLU A 108 8.13 9.50 12.44
CA GLU A 108 7.11 10.17 11.64
C GLU A 108 5.76 9.46 11.75
N ALA A 109 5.74 8.12 11.64
CA ALA A 109 4.51 7.34 11.77
C ALA A 109 3.89 7.46 13.18
N LYS A 110 4.71 7.50 14.24
CA LYS A 110 4.25 7.74 15.62
C LYS A 110 3.58 9.10 15.74
N ALA A 111 4.13 10.14 15.12
CA ALA A 111 3.52 11.47 15.12
C ALA A 111 2.16 11.46 14.42
N LEU A 112 2.00 10.71 13.32
CA LEU A 112 0.71 10.55 12.62
C LEU A 112 -0.29 9.73 13.43
N VAL A 113 0.14 8.62 14.03
CA VAL A 113 -0.70 7.79 14.92
C VAL A 113 -1.18 8.61 16.13
N ALA A 114 -0.33 9.47 16.68
CA ALA A 114 -0.65 10.32 17.81
C ALA A 114 -1.69 11.40 17.49
N THR A 115 -2.14 11.58 16.25
CA THR A 115 -3.27 12.48 15.94
C THR A 115 -4.64 11.81 16.12
N ASP A 116 -4.67 10.48 16.21
CA ASP A 116 -5.90 9.68 16.28
C ASP A 116 -6.52 9.67 17.70
N PRO A 117 -7.78 10.14 17.87
CA PRO A 117 -8.45 10.13 19.16
C PRO A 117 -8.63 8.73 19.78
N ALA A 118 -8.86 7.68 18.97
CA ALA A 118 -9.03 6.33 19.48
C ALA A 118 -7.72 5.75 20.02
N ILE A 119 -6.58 6.13 19.44
CA ILE A 119 -5.25 5.79 19.96
C ILE A 119 -4.97 6.57 21.25
N LYS A 120 -5.22 7.90 21.26
CA LYS A 120 -5.01 8.73 22.47
C LYS A 120 -5.79 8.22 23.68
N ALA A 121 -7.00 7.73 23.45
CA ALA A 121 -7.86 7.17 24.48
C ALA A 121 -7.54 5.70 24.84
N ASN A 122 -6.49 5.11 24.25
CA ASN A 122 -6.11 3.71 24.39
C ASN A 122 -7.23 2.71 24.04
N LEU A 123 -8.16 3.08 23.17
CA LEU A 123 -9.14 2.16 22.58
C LEU A 123 -8.53 1.29 21.49
N LEU A 124 -7.51 1.83 20.82
CA LEU A 124 -6.66 1.13 19.87
C LEU A 124 -5.21 1.22 20.31
N GLU A 125 -4.41 0.25 19.89
CA GLU A 125 -2.96 0.23 20.02
C GLU A 125 -2.35 0.05 18.64
N ALA A 126 -1.27 0.78 18.34
CA ALA A 126 -0.57 0.71 17.05
C ALA A 126 0.82 0.10 17.22
N GLU A 127 1.10 -0.97 16.47
CA GLU A 127 2.43 -1.53 16.31
C GLU A 127 3.02 -1.10 14.97
N LEU A 128 4.21 -0.50 14.99
CA LEU A 128 4.82 0.15 13.82
C LEU A 128 6.09 -0.55 13.39
N THR A 129 6.19 -0.88 12.10
CA THR A 129 7.33 -1.59 11.51
C THR A 129 7.71 -0.96 10.18
N PRO A 130 8.99 -0.62 9.94
CA PRO A 130 9.45 -0.20 8.62
C PRO A 130 9.14 -1.29 7.58
N TRP A 131 8.61 -0.87 6.43
CA TRP A 131 8.14 -1.81 5.41
C TRP A 131 8.58 -1.35 4.03
N TYR A 132 9.08 -2.29 3.23
CA TYR A 132 9.53 -2.03 1.87
C TYR A 132 8.53 -2.66 0.89
N ALA A 133 7.94 -1.83 0.03
CA ALA A 133 6.86 -2.24 -0.86
C ALA A 133 6.81 -1.36 -2.10
N THR A 134 5.92 -1.70 -3.04
CA THR A 134 5.78 -0.95 -4.30
C THR A 134 5.43 0.51 -4.05
N ALA A 135 6.13 1.41 -4.75
CA ALA A 135 5.83 2.84 -4.74
C ALA A 135 4.43 3.15 -5.29
N ALA A 136 3.87 2.23 -6.09
CA ALA A 136 2.55 2.32 -6.70
C ALA A 136 1.39 2.34 -5.69
N LEU A 137 1.63 1.97 -4.42
CA LEU A 137 0.59 2.10 -3.37
C LEU A 137 0.05 3.53 -3.26
N GLN A 138 0.87 4.54 -3.53
CA GLN A 138 0.45 5.94 -3.52
C GLN A 138 -0.64 6.25 -4.57
N GLU A 139 -0.63 5.55 -5.71
CA GLU A 139 -1.65 5.72 -6.76
C GLU A 139 -2.99 5.08 -6.39
N THR A 140 -3.01 4.20 -5.39
CA THR A 140 -4.26 3.56 -4.95
C THR A 140 -5.27 4.58 -4.43
N LEU A 141 -4.82 5.70 -3.85
CA LEU A 141 -5.69 6.80 -3.42
C LEU A 141 -6.48 7.40 -4.58
N LYS A 142 -5.78 7.76 -5.68
CA LYS A 142 -6.40 8.32 -6.89
C LYS A 142 -7.35 7.33 -7.55
N ILE A 143 -7.01 6.05 -7.55
CA ILE A 143 -7.87 4.99 -8.08
C ILE A 143 -9.10 4.82 -7.19
N HIS A 144 -8.92 4.80 -5.86
CA HIS A 144 -9.98 4.64 -4.88
C HIS A 144 -11.07 5.70 -5.07
N GLU A 145 -10.69 6.97 -5.23
CA GLU A 145 -11.64 8.06 -5.48
C GLU A 145 -12.52 7.83 -6.72
N LYS A 146 -12.00 7.18 -7.76
CA LYS A 146 -12.73 6.92 -9.00
C LYS A 146 -13.69 5.73 -8.90
N ILE A 147 -13.38 4.77 -8.03
CA ILE A 147 -14.17 3.53 -7.88
C ILE A 147 -15.15 3.59 -6.71
N ALA A 148 -14.96 4.52 -5.78
CA ALA A 148 -15.84 4.71 -4.64
C ALA A 148 -17.11 5.47 -5.04
N LYS A 149 -18.28 4.85 -4.90
CA LYS A 149 -19.58 5.51 -5.11
C LYS A 149 -19.94 6.51 -4.01
N LYS A 150 -19.36 6.35 -2.82
CA LYS A 150 -19.59 7.18 -1.63
C LYS A 150 -18.24 7.45 -0.97
N LYS A 151 -18.08 8.66 -0.41
CA LYS A 151 -16.95 8.98 0.46
C LYS A 151 -17.17 8.30 1.82
N ILE A 152 -16.07 7.82 2.40
CA ILE A 152 -16.01 7.24 3.75
C ILE A 152 -15.99 8.38 4.78
#